data_AF-A0A3Q7YSE8-F1
#
_entry.id   AF-A0A3Q7YSE8-F1
#
_cell.length_a   1.000
_cell.length_b   1.000
_cell.length_c   1.000
_cell.angle_alpha   90.00
_cell.angle_beta   90.00
_cell.angle_gamma   90.00
#
_symmetry.space_group_name_H-M   'P 1'
#
loop_
_entity.id
_entity.type
_entity.pdbx_description
1 polymer ?
#
loop_
_entity_poly.entity_id
_entity_poly.type
_entity_poly.pdbx_seq_one_letter_code
_entity_poly.pdbx_strand_id
1 'polypeptide(L)'
;QNDRLLAVGAKCTHYGAPLQTGALGLGRVRCPWHGACFNLENGDIEDFPGLDSLPCYRVEVGNEGQVMLRAKRSDLVNNKRLKNMVRRKPDDQRVFIVVGGGPSGAVAVETIRQEGFTGRLIFVCREDYLPYDRVKISKAMNLEIEQLRFRDEEFYKEYDIELWQGVAAEKLDTAQKELHCSNGYVVKYDKIYLATGCSA
;
A
#
# COMPACT_ATOMS: atom_id res chain seq x y z
N GLN A 1 1.29 -15.52 21.76
CA GLN A 1 -0.17 -15.78 21.79
C GLN A 1 -0.37 -17.26 21.53
N ASN A 2 -1.23 -17.95 22.29
CA ASN A 2 -1.50 -19.39 22.16
C ASN A 2 -0.20 -20.24 22.20
N ASP A 3 0.64 -20.02 23.21
CA ASP A 3 1.94 -20.71 23.42
C ASP A 3 2.95 -20.59 22.27
N ARG A 4 2.70 -19.70 21.31
CA ARG A 4 3.63 -19.37 20.22
C ARG A 4 4.34 -18.06 20.53
N LEU A 5 5.66 -18.08 20.37
CA LEU A 5 6.49 -16.88 20.31
C LEU A 5 6.67 -16.47 18.86
N LEU A 6 6.27 -15.23 18.57
CA LEU A 6 6.38 -14.59 17.27
C LEU A 6 7.13 -13.28 17.46
N ALA A 7 7.90 -12.88 16.46
CA ALA A 7 8.67 -11.65 16.52
C ALA A 7 8.50 -10.85 15.23
N VAL A 8 8.10 -9.59 15.39
CA VAL A 8 7.87 -8.64 14.29
C VAL A 8 8.59 -7.32 14.59
N GLY A 9 8.67 -6.43 13.59
CA GLY A 9 9.19 -5.08 13.77
C GLY A 9 8.52 -4.33 14.93
N ALA A 10 9.32 -3.61 15.72
CA ALA A 10 8.84 -2.96 16.95
C ALA A 10 8.16 -1.61 16.71
N LYS A 11 8.28 -1.04 15.51
CA LYS A 11 7.72 0.26 15.14
C LYS A 11 6.68 0.10 14.04
N CYS A 12 5.59 0.87 14.15
CA CYS A 12 4.57 0.94 13.11
C CYS A 12 5.20 1.43 11.80
N THR A 13 4.92 0.74 10.69
CA THR A 13 5.44 1.08 9.36
C THR A 13 4.86 2.36 8.75
N HIS A 14 3.79 2.89 9.35
CA HIS A 14 3.21 4.17 8.98
C HIS A 14 4.12 5.32 9.47
N TYR A 15 3.99 5.76 10.73
CA TYR A 15 4.78 6.89 11.31
C TYR A 15 5.69 6.49 12.46
N GLY A 16 6.05 5.20 12.59
CA GLY A 16 7.10 4.78 13.52
C GLY A 16 6.67 4.66 14.99
N ALA A 17 5.36 4.73 15.28
CA ALA A 17 4.82 4.55 16.62
C ALA A 17 5.36 3.25 17.28
N PRO A 18 5.79 3.28 18.55
CA PRO A 18 6.23 2.08 19.24
C PRO A 18 5.06 1.11 19.43
N LEU A 19 5.11 -0.06 18.81
CA LEU A 19 4.00 -1.03 18.84
C LEU A 19 3.84 -1.71 20.20
N GLN A 20 4.87 -1.68 21.04
CA GLN A 20 4.80 -2.17 22.43
C GLN A 20 3.77 -1.42 23.29
N THR A 21 3.42 -0.18 22.91
CA THR A 21 2.36 0.60 23.58
C THR A 21 1.02 0.50 22.87
N GLY A 22 0.90 -0.38 21.87
CA GLY A 22 -0.33 -0.66 21.12
C GLY A 22 -1.20 -1.72 21.79
N ALA A 23 -2.28 -2.09 21.10
CA ALA A 23 -3.17 -3.16 21.55
C ALA A 23 -2.81 -4.49 20.88
N LEU A 24 -2.61 -5.53 21.68
CA LEU A 24 -2.27 -6.89 21.25
C LEU A 24 -3.47 -7.83 21.47
N GLY A 25 -3.97 -8.47 20.42
CA GLY A 25 -5.13 -9.37 20.53
C GLY A 25 -5.41 -10.12 19.22
N LEU A 26 -5.96 -11.33 19.31
CA LEU A 26 -6.43 -12.10 18.15
C LEU A 26 -5.41 -12.23 16.99
N GLY A 27 -4.15 -12.56 17.29
CA GLY A 27 -3.10 -12.69 16.28
C GLY A 27 -2.59 -11.36 15.71
N ARG A 28 -2.98 -10.22 16.31
CA ARG A 28 -2.74 -8.89 15.74
C ARG A 28 -2.14 -7.91 16.74
N VAL A 29 -1.43 -6.93 16.21
CA VAL A 29 -1.04 -5.71 16.94
C VAL A 29 -1.60 -4.49 16.24
N ARG A 30 -2.31 -3.65 17.00
CA ARG A 30 -2.88 -2.38 16.54
C ARG A 30 -2.05 -1.20 17.07
N CYS A 31 -1.63 -0.36 16.14
CA CYS A 31 -0.85 0.84 16.40
C CYS A 31 -1.63 1.85 17.28
N PRO A 32 -1.00 2.41 18.33
CA PRO A 32 -1.68 3.30 19.27
C PRO A 32 -1.94 4.71 18.72
N TRP A 33 -1.23 5.14 17.67
CA TRP A 33 -1.38 6.51 17.16
C TRP A 33 -2.53 6.66 16.16
N HIS A 34 -2.63 5.73 15.21
CA HIS A 34 -3.56 5.88 14.08
C HIS A 34 -4.37 4.61 13.80
N GLY A 35 -4.18 3.53 14.57
CA GLY A 35 -4.97 2.32 14.43
C GLY A 35 -4.53 1.34 13.34
N ALA A 36 -3.44 1.61 12.61
CA ALA A 36 -2.88 0.64 11.65
C ALA A 36 -2.69 -0.74 12.33
N CYS A 37 -3.14 -1.81 11.68
CA CYS A 37 -3.17 -3.14 12.29
C CYS A 37 -2.31 -4.11 11.49
N PHE A 38 -1.57 -4.96 12.20
CA PHE A 38 -0.66 -5.92 11.60
C PHE A 38 -0.91 -7.32 12.13
N ASN A 39 -0.82 -8.30 11.26
CA ASN A 39 -0.83 -9.71 11.60
C ASN A 39 0.51 -10.11 12.20
N LEU A 40 0.53 -10.81 13.34
CA LEU A 40 1.78 -11.19 14.03
C LEU A 40 2.48 -12.40 13.42
N GLU A 41 1.76 -13.22 12.65
CA GLU A 41 2.30 -14.45 12.08
C GLU A 41 3.13 -14.16 10.83
N ASN A 42 2.65 -13.26 9.96
CA ASN A 42 3.33 -12.91 8.72
C ASN A 42 3.75 -11.43 8.65
N GLY A 43 3.34 -10.58 9.59
CA GLY A 43 3.67 -9.16 9.64
C GLY A 43 2.82 -8.30 8.71
N ASP A 44 1.90 -8.88 7.94
CA ASP A 44 1.13 -8.16 6.93
C ASP A 44 0.29 -7.06 7.58
N ILE A 45 0.23 -5.91 6.92
CA ILE A 45 -0.75 -4.88 7.25
C ILE A 45 -2.16 -5.40 6.89
N GLU A 46 -3.06 -5.36 7.86
CA GLU A 46 -4.45 -5.80 7.72
C GLU A 46 -5.45 -4.66 7.93
N ASP A 47 -5.02 -3.54 8.51
CA ASP A 47 -5.82 -2.32 8.60
C ASP A 47 -4.94 -1.07 8.44
N PHE A 48 -5.51 -0.06 7.81
CA PHE A 48 -4.87 1.20 7.42
C PHE A 48 -4.91 2.20 8.60
N PRO A 49 -4.13 3.30 8.59
CA PRO A 49 -3.28 3.84 7.52
C PRO A 49 -1.90 3.19 7.40
N GLY A 50 -1.32 3.27 6.20
CA GLY A 50 0.00 2.72 5.86
C GLY A 50 -0.08 1.78 4.65
N LEU A 51 1.06 1.55 3.98
CA LEU A 51 1.14 0.64 2.83
C LEU A 51 2.05 -0.56 3.10
N ASP A 52 2.96 -0.43 4.06
CA ASP A 52 4.00 -1.42 4.30
C ASP A 52 3.64 -2.33 5.48
N SER A 53 4.06 -3.58 5.36
CA SER A 53 3.97 -4.61 6.40
C SER A 53 5.18 -4.57 7.33
N LEU A 54 5.05 -5.19 8.50
CA LEU A 54 6.15 -5.37 9.43
C LEU A 54 7.12 -6.45 8.92
N PRO A 55 8.44 -6.29 9.14
CA PRO A 55 9.36 -7.41 9.04
C PRO A 55 9.03 -8.45 10.11
N CYS A 56 9.25 -9.72 9.78
CA CYS A 56 9.13 -10.84 10.72
C CYS A 56 10.50 -11.45 10.95
N TYR A 57 10.74 -11.87 12.19
CA TYR A 57 12.01 -12.46 12.61
C TYR A 57 11.80 -13.91 13.00
N ARG A 58 12.74 -14.77 12.61
CA ARG A 58 12.69 -16.17 13.01
C ARG A 58 12.98 -16.25 14.51
N VAL A 59 12.09 -16.91 15.24
CA VAL A 59 12.23 -17.17 16.67
C VAL A 59 12.73 -18.59 16.87
N GLU A 60 13.78 -18.74 17.66
CA GLU A 60 14.30 -20.03 18.11
C GLU A 60 14.33 -20.03 19.65
N VAL A 61 13.78 -21.07 20.26
CA VAL A 61 13.77 -21.25 21.72
C VAL A 61 14.78 -22.33 22.07
N GLY A 62 15.80 -21.96 22.83
CA GLY A 62 16.83 -22.87 23.32
C GLY A 62 16.30 -23.79 24.43
N ASN A 63 17.03 -24.87 24.69
CA ASN A 63 16.66 -25.90 25.68
C ASN A 63 16.51 -25.37 27.12
N GLU A 64 17.14 -24.23 27.43
CA GLU A 64 17.06 -23.57 28.75
C GLU A 64 16.07 -22.39 28.76
N GLY A 65 15.19 -22.27 27.75
CA GLY A 65 14.20 -21.19 27.65
C GLY A 65 14.72 -19.88 27.08
N GLN A 66 15.95 -19.86 26.55
CA GLN A 66 16.54 -18.70 25.88
C GLN A 66 15.75 -18.41 24.59
N VAL A 67 15.39 -17.15 24.33
CA VAL A 67 14.72 -16.77 23.08
C VAL A 67 15.70 -16.03 22.18
N MET A 68 16.00 -16.62 21.03
CA MET A 68 16.90 -16.05 20.03
C MET A 68 16.12 -15.59 18.80
N LEU A 69 16.47 -14.43 18.27
CA LEU A 69 15.87 -13.85 17.06
C LEU A 69 16.90 -13.80 15.94
N ARG A 70 16.54 -14.33 14.78
CA ARG A 70 17.30 -14.13 13.54
C ARG A 70 16.59 -13.11 12.67
N ALA A 71 17.24 -11.97 12.48
CA ALA A 71 16.78 -10.87 11.64
C ALA A 71 17.77 -10.58 10.52
N LYS A 72 17.29 -10.13 9.36
CA LYS A 72 18.16 -9.53 8.34
C LYS A 72 18.54 -8.14 8.80
N ARG A 73 19.81 -7.75 8.60
CA ARG A 73 20.29 -6.42 8.98
C ARG A 73 19.52 -5.29 8.28
N SER A 74 19.09 -5.50 7.04
CA SER A 74 18.25 -4.57 6.27
C SER A 74 16.92 -4.26 6.98
N ASP A 75 16.32 -5.27 7.59
CA ASP A 75 14.99 -5.17 8.19
C ASP A 75 15.03 -4.32 9.47
N LEU A 76 16.17 -4.37 10.18
CA LEU A 76 16.43 -3.54 11.36
C LEU A 76 16.65 -2.06 11.01
N VAL A 77 17.08 -1.77 9.77
CA VAL A 77 17.30 -0.39 9.28
C VAL A 77 15.99 0.20 8.73
N ASN A 78 15.32 -0.51 7.82
CA ASN A 78 14.16 0.02 7.10
C ASN A 78 12.82 -0.18 7.85
N ASN A 79 12.71 -1.22 8.70
CA ASN A 79 11.50 -1.58 9.47
C ASN A 79 10.20 -1.65 8.62
N LYS A 80 10.32 -1.82 7.31
CA LYS A 80 9.23 -1.82 6.34
C LYS A 80 9.44 -2.97 5.37
N ARG A 81 8.35 -3.66 5.04
CA ARG A 81 8.34 -4.76 4.09
C ARG A 81 7.16 -4.57 3.14
N LEU A 82 7.38 -4.71 1.84
CA LEU A 82 6.28 -4.79 0.87
C LEU A 82 5.53 -6.12 1.04
N LYS A 83 4.20 -6.06 1.00
CA LYS A 83 3.40 -7.28 0.84
C LYS A 83 3.60 -7.81 -0.57
N ASN A 84 3.62 -9.13 -0.72
CA ASN A 84 3.82 -9.76 -2.02
C ASN A 84 2.73 -9.32 -2.99
N MET A 85 3.12 -9.06 -4.23
CA MET A 85 2.24 -8.57 -5.29
C MET A 85 2.48 -9.38 -6.56
N VAL A 86 1.41 -9.67 -7.29
CA VAL A 86 1.53 -10.22 -8.64
C VAL A 86 1.88 -9.14 -9.65
N ARG A 87 2.29 -9.58 -10.83
CA ARG A 87 2.59 -8.72 -11.98
C ARG A 87 1.59 -8.97 -13.10
N ARG A 88 1.58 -8.11 -14.12
CA ARG A 88 0.68 -8.31 -15.27
C ARG A 88 1.07 -9.59 -16.00
N LYS A 89 0.08 -10.36 -16.43
CA LYS A 89 0.28 -11.49 -17.34
C LYS A 89 -0.31 -11.15 -18.72
N PRO A 90 0.40 -11.39 -19.83
CA PRO A 90 -0.06 -11.01 -21.16
C PRO A 90 -1.37 -11.68 -21.62
N ASP A 91 -1.74 -12.82 -21.04
CA ASP A 91 -2.95 -13.58 -21.35
C ASP A 91 -4.20 -13.04 -20.63
N ASP A 92 -4.03 -12.32 -19.53
CA ASP A 92 -5.12 -11.69 -18.77
C ASP A 92 -5.51 -10.34 -19.37
N GLN A 93 -6.54 -10.35 -20.23
CA GLN A 93 -7.03 -9.16 -20.94
C GLN A 93 -7.89 -8.22 -20.08
N ARG A 94 -8.20 -8.59 -18.82
CA ARG A 94 -9.07 -7.78 -17.97
C ARG A 94 -8.43 -6.43 -17.66
N VAL A 95 -9.24 -5.38 -17.63
CA VAL A 95 -8.82 -4.01 -17.35
C VAL A 95 -9.47 -3.50 -16.07
N PHE A 96 -8.64 -3.11 -15.10
CA PHE A 96 -9.08 -2.41 -13.89
C PHE A 96 -8.51 -0.99 -13.92
N ILE A 97 -9.39 0.01 -13.82
CA ILE A 97 -9.00 1.41 -13.68
C ILE A 97 -9.19 1.89 -12.23
N VAL A 98 -8.18 2.55 -11.68
CA VAL A 98 -8.27 3.31 -10.43
C VAL A 98 -8.12 4.79 -10.76
N VAL A 99 -9.05 5.62 -10.31
CA VAL A 99 -9.05 7.07 -10.59
C VAL A 99 -8.81 7.84 -9.30
N GLY A 100 -7.69 8.57 -9.21
CA GLY A 100 -7.36 9.49 -8.12
C GLY A 100 -6.08 9.14 -7.37
N GLY A 101 -5.02 9.94 -7.58
CA GLY A 101 -3.67 9.75 -7.00
C GLY A 101 -3.52 10.06 -5.50
N GLY A 102 -4.58 9.91 -4.71
CA GLY A 102 -4.57 10.08 -3.26
C GLY A 102 -4.38 8.76 -2.48
N PRO A 103 -4.48 8.78 -1.14
CA PRO A 103 -4.25 7.60 -0.31
C PRO A 103 -5.16 6.41 -0.66
N SER A 104 -6.44 6.67 -0.97
CA SER A 104 -7.39 5.62 -1.36
C SER A 104 -6.98 4.94 -2.68
N GLY A 105 -6.57 5.71 -3.69
CA GLY A 105 -6.10 5.16 -4.96
C GLY A 105 -4.79 4.40 -4.82
N ALA A 106 -3.83 4.95 -4.06
CA ALA A 106 -2.54 4.31 -3.81
C ALA A 106 -2.69 2.95 -3.09
N VAL A 107 -3.51 2.90 -2.03
CA VAL A 107 -3.85 1.63 -1.36
C VAL A 107 -4.55 0.67 -2.33
N ALA A 108 -5.48 1.15 -3.15
CA ALA A 108 -6.26 0.31 -4.04
C ALA A 108 -5.38 -0.37 -5.09
N VAL A 109 -4.46 0.34 -5.75
CA VAL A 109 -3.61 -0.26 -6.80
C VAL A 109 -2.68 -1.33 -6.23
N GLU A 110 -2.11 -1.09 -5.04
CA GLU A 110 -1.29 -2.10 -4.37
C GLU A 110 -2.14 -3.30 -3.96
N THR A 111 -3.29 -3.08 -3.34
CA THR A 111 -4.19 -4.15 -2.90
C THR A 111 -4.65 -5.01 -4.07
N ILE A 112 -4.98 -4.41 -5.21
CA ILE A 112 -5.38 -5.14 -6.43
C ILE A 112 -4.26 -6.11 -6.86
N ARG A 113 -2.99 -5.69 -6.82
CA ARG A 113 -1.86 -6.59 -7.10
C ARG A 113 -1.58 -7.59 -5.98
N GLN A 114 -1.81 -7.22 -4.72
CA GLN A 114 -1.65 -8.12 -3.57
C GLN A 114 -2.67 -9.26 -3.58
N GLU A 115 -3.90 -8.97 -4.01
CA GLU A 115 -5.01 -9.93 -4.11
C GLU A 115 -5.01 -10.73 -5.43
N GLY A 116 -3.93 -10.64 -6.22
CA GLY A 116 -3.68 -11.54 -7.34
C GLY A 116 -4.29 -11.11 -8.68
N PHE A 117 -4.70 -9.86 -8.86
CA PHE A 117 -5.14 -9.38 -10.17
C PHE A 117 -3.95 -9.24 -11.14
N THR A 118 -3.95 -10.06 -12.19
CA THR A 118 -2.88 -10.12 -13.21
C THR A 118 -3.20 -9.36 -14.50
N GLY A 119 -4.36 -8.70 -14.58
CA GLY A 119 -4.75 -7.94 -15.76
C GLY A 119 -4.04 -6.60 -15.88
N ARG A 120 -4.49 -5.79 -16.84
CA ARG A 120 -4.06 -4.40 -17.00
C ARG A 120 -4.63 -3.53 -15.89
N LEU A 121 -3.75 -2.89 -15.12
CA LEU A 121 -4.14 -1.99 -14.03
C LEU A 121 -3.69 -0.57 -14.37
N ILE A 122 -4.64 0.34 -14.53
CA ILE A 122 -4.40 1.74 -14.91
C ILE A 122 -4.70 2.63 -13.71
N PHE A 123 -3.73 3.46 -13.32
CA PHE A 123 -3.87 4.42 -12.23
C PHE A 123 -3.90 5.84 -12.77
N VAL A 124 -5.11 6.39 -12.92
CA VAL A 124 -5.35 7.71 -13.51
C VAL A 124 -5.25 8.79 -12.45
N CYS A 125 -4.32 9.73 -12.62
CA CYS A 125 -4.02 10.80 -11.69
C CYS A 125 -4.09 12.15 -12.39
N ARG A 126 -4.98 13.04 -11.92
CA ARG A 126 -5.16 14.38 -12.49
C ARG A 126 -3.92 15.27 -12.40
N GLU A 127 -3.14 15.12 -11.33
CA GLU A 127 -1.95 15.94 -11.12
C GLU A 127 -0.72 15.34 -11.80
N ASP A 128 0.20 16.21 -12.22
CA ASP A 128 1.44 15.83 -12.88
C ASP A 128 2.56 15.51 -11.87
N TYR A 129 2.21 14.78 -10.80
CA TYR A 129 3.12 14.32 -9.76
C TYR A 129 2.86 12.85 -9.47
N LEU A 130 3.90 12.13 -9.03
CA LEU A 130 3.72 10.78 -8.49
C LEU A 130 2.74 10.83 -7.32
N PRO A 131 1.84 9.83 -7.16
CA PRO A 131 0.89 9.77 -6.06
C PRO A 131 1.56 9.99 -4.70
N TYR A 132 0.98 10.89 -3.90
CA TYR A 132 1.58 11.38 -2.66
C TYR A 132 0.55 11.61 -1.55
N ASP A 133 1.03 11.56 -0.31
CA ASP A 133 0.21 11.71 0.88
C ASP A 133 -0.07 13.18 1.21
N ARG A 134 -1.17 13.69 0.67
CA ARG A 134 -1.66 15.05 0.96
C ARG A 134 -1.99 15.27 2.43
N VAL A 135 -2.30 14.22 3.20
CA VAL A 135 -2.65 14.37 4.62
C VAL A 135 -1.46 14.91 5.41
N LYS A 136 -0.22 14.60 4.98
CA LYS A 136 1.01 15.11 5.59
C LYS A 136 1.23 16.60 5.36
N ILE A 137 0.74 17.17 4.25
CA ILE A 137 0.92 18.60 3.93
C ILE A 137 0.36 19.47 5.04
N SER A 138 -0.81 19.12 5.56
CA SER A 138 -1.45 19.86 6.66
C SER A 138 -0.76 19.70 8.03
N LYS A 139 0.21 18.78 8.15
CA LYS A 139 0.81 18.37 9.43
C LYS A 139 2.29 18.72 9.58
N ALA A 140 2.95 19.11 8.49
CA ALA A 140 4.36 19.45 8.50
C ALA A 140 4.66 20.58 7.51
N MET A 141 5.39 21.59 7.97
CA MET A 141 5.81 22.73 7.16
C MET A 141 7.07 22.38 6.36
N ASN A 142 7.24 22.98 5.18
CA ASN A 142 8.42 22.86 4.31
C ASN A 142 8.76 21.43 3.86
N LEU A 143 7.75 20.60 3.57
CA LEU A 143 7.98 19.29 2.96
C LEU A 143 8.09 19.42 1.45
N GLU A 144 9.14 18.79 0.90
CA GLU A 144 9.27 18.56 -0.54
C GLU A 144 8.32 17.42 -0.96
N ILE A 145 7.73 17.53 -2.16
CA ILE A 145 6.72 16.57 -2.62
C ILE A 145 7.28 15.15 -2.75
N GLU A 146 8.59 15.05 -3.01
CA GLU A 146 9.39 13.82 -3.03
C GLU A 146 9.26 13.02 -1.74
N GLN A 147 9.24 13.70 -0.59
CA GLN A 147 9.16 13.10 0.74
C GLN A 147 7.73 12.63 1.08
N LEU A 148 6.76 13.09 0.29
CA LEU A 148 5.34 12.80 0.46
C LEU A 148 4.88 11.65 -0.43
N ARG A 149 5.67 11.25 -1.42
CA ARG A 149 5.33 10.17 -2.37
C ARG A 149 5.03 8.88 -1.61
N PHE A 150 4.00 8.17 -2.05
CA PHE A 150 3.70 6.84 -1.51
C PHE A 150 4.76 5.82 -1.95
N ARG A 151 5.18 5.92 -3.21
CA ARG A 151 6.12 5.03 -3.91
C ARG A 151 6.94 5.82 -4.93
N ASP A 152 8.10 5.28 -5.33
CA ASP A 152 8.89 5.79 -6.45
C ASP A 152 8.32 5.32 -7.80
N GLU A 153 8.92 5.78 -8.90
CA GLU A 153 8.44 5.43 -10.25
C GLU A 153 8.74 3.95 -10.57
N GLU A 154 9.90 3.47 -10.11
CA GLU A 154 10.38 2.10 -10.27
C GLU A 154 9.41 1.09 -9.69
N PHE A 155 8.79 1.38 -8.54
CA PHE A 155 7.75 0.54 -7.94
C PHE A 155 6.58 0.29 -8.91
N TYR A 156 6.04 1.35 -9.52
CA TYR A 156 4.88 1.20 -10.42
C TYR A 156 5.26 0.40 -11.65
N LYS A 157 6.48 0.60 -12.19
CA LYS A 157 7.03 -0.19 -13.29
C LYS A 157 7.23 -1.66 -12.89
N GLU A 158 7.74 -1.92 -11.69
CA GLU A 158 8.02 -3.27 -11.19
C GLU A 158 6.75 -4.13 -11.11
N TYR A 159 5.62 -3.55 -10.71
CA TYR A 159 4.34 -4.25 -10.53
C TYR A 159 3.35 -4.03 -11.68
N ASP A 160 3.83 -3.55 -12.83
CA ASP A 160 3.03 -3.27 -14.04
C ASP A 160 1.78 -2.41 -13.75
N ILE A 161 1.91 -1.39 -12.91
CA ILE A 161 0.86 -0.42 -12.62
C ILE A 161 1.04 0.74 -13.62
N GLU A 162 0.12 0.86 -14.58
CA GLU A 162 0.18 1.91 -15.59
C GLU A 162 -0.25 3.25 -14.98
N LEU A 163 0.72 4.03 -14.53
CA LEU A 163 0.47 5.33 -13.92
C LEU A 163 0.31 6.41 -15.00
N TRP A 164 -0.87 7.04 -15.04
CA TRP A 164 -1.18 8.15 -15.95
C TRP A 164 -1.25 9.45 -15.16
N GLN A 165 -0.15 10.19 -15.12
CA GLN A 165 -0.03 11.50 -14.48
C GLN A 165 -0.52 12.62 -15.40
N GLY A 166 -1.03 13.71 -14.82
CA GLY A 166 -1.56 14.85 -15.59
C GLY A 166 -2.82 14.52 -16.40
N VAL A 167 -3.48 13.38 -16.13
CA VAL A 167 -4.65 12.91 -16.87
C VAL A 167 -5.87 12.94 -15.96
N ALA A 168 -6.85 13.76 -16.30
CA ALA A 168 -8.12 13.78 -15.61
C ALA A 168 -9.08 12.77 -16.22
N ALA A 169 -9.84 12.06 -15.38
CA ALA A 169 -11.06 11.39 -15.78
C ALA A 169 -12.18 12.44 -15.95
N GLU A 170 -12.74 12.56 -17.15
CA GLU A 170 -13.72 13.62 -17.48
C GLU A 170 -15.16 13.09 -17.57
N LYS A 171 -15.34 11.86 -18.06
CA LYS A 171 -16.66 11.23 -18.18
C LYS A 171 -16.56 9.73 -17.95
N LEU A 172 -17.48 9.19 -17.16
CA LEU A 172 -17.68 7.75 -16.99
C LEU A 172 -18.96 7.33 -17.71
N ASP A 173 -18.82 6.50 -18.75
CA ASP A 173 -19.94 5.89 -19.46
C ASP A 173 -20.15 4.47 -18.98
N THR A 174 -21.13 4.26 -18.10
CA THR A 174 -21.39 2.94 -17.49
C THR A 174 -22.12 1.99 -18.44
N ALA A 175 -22.80 2.51 -19.46
CA ALA A 175 -23.50 1.69 -20.46
C ALA A 175 -22.49 1.04 -21.41
N GLN A 176 -21.50 1.81 -21.88
CA GLN A 176 -20.43 1.31 -22.74
C GLN A 176 -19.22 0.76 -21.96
N LYS A 177 -19.19 0.97 -20.64
CA LYS A 177 -18.04 0.67 -19.75
C LYS A 177 -16.76 1.36 -20.21
N GLU A 178 -16.86 2.67 -20.43
CA GLU A 178 -15.78 3.51 -20.93
C GLU A 178 -15.45 4.65 -19.97
N LEU A 179 -14.15 4.91 -19.80
CA LEU A 179 -13.64 6.11 -19.14
C LEU A 179 -13.06 7.05 -20.20
N HIS A 180 -13.59 8.27 -20.28
CA HIS A 180 -13.05 9.33 -21.12
C HIS A 180 -12.09 10.20 -20.30
N CYS A 181 -10.92 10.45 -20.88
CA CYS A 181 -9.83 11.15 -20.22
C CYS A 181 -9.47 12.46 -20.93
N SER A 182 -8.90 13.42 -20.20
CA SER A 182 -8.54 14.75 -20.68
C SER A 182 -7.46 14.79 -21.78
N ASN A 183 -6.74 13.68 -21.96
CA ASN A 183 -5.80 13.51 -23.07
C ASN A 183 -6.45 12.97 -24.35
N GLY A 184 -7.78 12.89 -24.39
CA GLY A 184 -8.55 12.38 -25.53
C GLY A 184 -8.66 10.86 -25.60
N TYR A 185 -8.00 10.11 -24.70
CA TYR A 185 -8.16 8.66 -24.67
C TYR A 185 -9.52 8.25 -24.10
N VAL A 186 -10.07 7.18 -24.68
CA VAL A 186 -11.24 6.46 -24.18
C VAL A 186 -10.82 5.04 -23.86
N VAL A 187 -11.01 4.62 -22.62
CA VAL A 187 -10.54 3.32 -22.12
C VAL A 187 -11.71 2.46 -21.70
N LYS A 188 -11.85 1.28 -22.31
CA LYS A 188 -12.78 0.25 -21.85
C LYS A 188 -12.29 -0.41 -20.57
N TYR A 189 -13.19 -0.67 -19.65
CA TYR A 189 -12.86 -1.29 -18.36
C TYR A 189 -13.80 -2.46 -18.01
N ASP A 190 -13.26 -3.42 -17.26
CA ASP A 190 -14.05 -4.46 -16.59
C ASP A 190 -14.49 -4.01 -15.20
N LYS A 191 -13.58 -3.33 -14.49
CA LYS A 191 -13.80 -2.75 -13.16
C LYS A 191 -13.19 -1.36 -13.08
N ILE A 192 -13.84 -0.49 -12.31
CA ILE A 192 -13.35 0.85 -12.02
C ILE A 192 -13.53 1.16 -10.53
N TYR A 193 -12.51 1.79 -9.93
CA TYR A 193 -12.55 2.28 -8.56
C TYR A 193 -12.32 3.79 -8.55
N LEU A 194 -13.32 4.53 -8.06
CA LEU A 194 -13.29 5.99 -8.00
C LEU A 194 -12.77 6.43 -6.63
N ALA A 195 -11.53 6.92 -6.62
CA ALA A 195 -10.80 7.40 -5.45
C ALA A 195 -10.47 8.90 -5.58
N THR A 196 -11.36 9.66 -6.21
CA THR A 196 -11.14 11.09 -6.54
C THR A 196 -11.10 12.00 -5.31
N GLY A 197 -11.46 11.48 -4.14
CA GLY A 197 -11.62 12.29 -2.92
C GLY A 197 -12.72 13.33 -3.08
N CYS A 198 -12.59 14.43 -2.36
CA CYS A 198 -13.48 15.58 -2.43
C CYS A 198 -12.69 16.84 -2.80
N SER A 199 -13.32 17.73 -3.57
CA SER A 199 -12.93 19.13 -3.70
C SER A 199 -14.05 19.99 -3.12
N ALA A 200 -13.68 21.03 -2.37
CA ALA A 200 -14.63 22.07 -1.93
C ALA A 200 -14.96 23.01 -3.09
#